data_AF-A0A5J5BDD2-F1
#
_entry.id   AF-A0A5J5BDD2-F1
#
_cell.length_a   1.000
_cell.length_b   1.000
_cell.length_c   1.000
_cell.angle_alpha   90.00
_cell.angle_beta   90.00
_cell.angle_gamma   90.00
#
_symmetry.space_group_name_H-M   'P 1'
#
loop_
_entity.id
_entity.type
_entity.pdbx_description
1 polymer ?
#
loop_
_entity_poly.entity_id
_entity_poly.type
_entity_poly.pdbx_seq_one_letter_code
_entity_poly.pdbx_strand_id
1 'polypeptide(L)'
;MTDLQSPPPPHRSTTDVFGDPIDAHPLWFKQSSFLQPNFDSESYLFDLRTFVPFDTLRSELQSHLSSLKHELIDLINRDYTDFVNLSTKLVDVDGAIVRMRAPLIEIREKILVFRGGVEGSLLALQSGLRQRAEASAAKEALELLLDTFHVVSKVEKLIKELPSVPNDWSNGDTNFTEKGHLSNGISLQHTENGTNIRETQSMLLERIASEMNRLKFYIAHAQYRTCLSLRTWRRGYKVLAFY
;
A
#
# COMPACT_ATOMS: atom_id res chain seq x y z
N MET A 1 -19.66 -31.89 -33.81
CA MET A 1 -18.79 -32.80 -34.58
C MET A 1 -17.38 -32.64 -34.05
N THR A 2 -16.94 -33.59 -33.23
CA THR A 2 -15.57 -34.16 -33.06
C THR A 2 -15.48 -34.73 -31.65
N ASP A 3 -15.82 -36.01 -31.52
CA ASP A 3 -15.59 -36.82 -30.34
C ASP A 3 -14.09 -37.11 -30.21
N LEU A 4 -13.53 -36.89 -29.02
CA LEU A 4 -12.14 -37.17 -28.67
C LEU A 4 -12.02 -38.66 -28.29
N GLN A 5 -11.65 -39.49 -29.26
CA GLN A 5 -11.35 -40.91 -29.02
C GLN A 5 -9.98 -41.03 -28.32
N SER A 6 -10.00 -41.35 -27.02
CA SER A 6 -8.83 -41.77 -26.24
C SER A 6 -8.20 -43.05 -26.81
N PRO A 7 -6.86 -43.24 -26.76
CA PRO A 7 -6.24 -44.50 -27.17
C PRO A 7 -6.69 -45.66 -26.26
N PRO A 8 -6.82 -46.89 -26.80
CA PRO A 8 -7.26 -48.04 -26.01
C PRO A 8 -6.24 -48.37 -24.92
N PRO A 9 -6.68 -48.84 -23.74
CA PRO A 9 -5.78 -49.27 -22.69
C PRO A 9 -4.96 -50.49 -23.16
N PRO A 10 -3.73 -50.68 -22.65
CA PRO A 10 -2.97 -51.88 -22.94
C PRO A 10 -3.80 -53.10 -22.55
N HIS A 11 -3.84 -54.09 -23.44
CA HIS A 11 -4.53 -55.35 -23.24
C HIS A 11 -4.02 -55.99 -21.94
N ARG A 12 -4.78 -55.79 -20.84
CA ARG A 12 -4.64 -56.61 -19.64
C ARG A 12 -4.90 -58.04 -20.08
N SER A 13 -3.91 -58.90 -19.91
CA SER A 13 -4.09 -60.35 -19.94
C SER A 13 -5.35 -60.67 -19.15
N THR A 14 -6.36 -61.17 -19.85
CA THR A 14 -7.65 -61.57 -19.31
C THR A 14 -7.40 -62.70 -18.32
N THR A 15 -7.40 -62.35 -17.04
CA THR A 15 -7.50 -63.30 -15.93
C THR A 15 -8.89 -63.93 -15.97
N ASP A 16 -8.97 -65.17 -16.42
CA ASP A 16 -10.20 -65.96 -16.33
C ASP A 16 -10.44 -66.38 -14.87
N VAL A 17 -11.72 -66.41 -14.48
CA VAL A 17 -12.23 -66.47 -13.11
C VAL A 17 -12.06 -67.85 -12.44
N PHE A 18 -11.55 -68.84 -13.17
CA PHE A 18 -11.08 -70.12 -12.64
C PHE A 18 -9.55 -70.21 -12.80
N GLY A 19 -8.84 -69.54 -11.89
CA GLY A 19 -7.40 -69.39 -11.94
C GLY A 19 -6.64 -70.67 -11.61
N ASP A 20 -6.33 -71.45 -12.63
CA ASP A 20 -4.98 -72.01 -12.74
C ASP A 20 -4.13 -70.95 -13.47
N PRO A 21 -2.96 -70.54 -12.95
CA PRO A 21 -2.04 -69.74 -13.74
C PRO A 21 -1.66 -70.59 -14.94
N ILE A 22 -2.01 -70.16 -16.16
CA ILE A 22 -1.42 -70.72 -17.37
C ILE A 22 0.02 -70.20 -17.43
N ASP A 23 0.86 -70.69 -16.52
CA ASP A 23 2.25 -70.90 -16.84
C ASP A 23 2.20 -71.81 -18.08
N ALA A 24 2.61 -71.29 -19.23
CA ALA A 24 2.57 -72.00 -20.51
C ALA A 24 3.50 -73.25 -20.55
N HIS A 25 3.96 -73.70 -19.40
CA HIS A 25 4.92 -74.75 -19.21
C HIS A 25 4.26 -75.94 -18.50
N PRO A 26 4.71 -77.17 -18.78
CA PRO A 26 4.21 -78.34 -18.08
C PRO A 26 4.40 -78.24 -16.56
N LEU A 27 3.48 -78.81 -15.77
CA LEU A 27 3.51 -78.77 -14.29
C LEU A 27 4.80 -79.35 -13.66
N TRP A 28 5.54 -80.18 -14.42
CA TRP A 28 6.84 -80.71 -14.00
C TRP A 28 7.99 -79.71 -14.18
N PHE A 29 7.81 -78.69 -15.02
CA PHE A 29 8.83 -77.69 -15.33
C PHE A 29 8.78 -76.52 -14.35
N LYS A 30 9.53 -76.67 -13.26
CA LYS A 30 9.60 -75.66 -12.19
C LYS A 30 10.68 -74.62 -12.49
N GLN A 31 10.31 -73.50 -13.09
CA GLN A 31 11.22 -72.39 -13.40
C GLN A 31 11.79 -71.73 -12.15
N SER A 32 11.00 -71.66 -11.07
CA SER A 32 11.41 -71.08 -9.79
C SER A 32 12.59 -71.80 -9.16
N SER A 33 12.83 -73.08 -9.49
CA SER A 33 14.02 -73.82 -9.07
C SER A 33 15.31 -73.19 -9.60
N PHE A 34 15.29 -72.57 -10.79
CA PHE A 34 16.47 -71.91 -11.38
C PHE A 34 16.89 -70.64 -10.65
N LEU A 35 15.99 -70.05 -9.85
CA LEU A 35 16.26 -68.84 -9.07
C LEU A 35 16.86 -69.15 -7.70
N GLN A 36 16.95 -70.44 -7.32
CA GLN A 36 17.47 -70.81 -6.00
C GLN A 36 19.01 -70.71 -5.96
N PRO A 37 19.57 -70.17 -4.87
CA PRO A 37 21.03 -69.95 -4.75
C PRO A 37 21.85 -71.25 -4.67
N ASN A 38 21.21 -72.38 -4.35
CA ASN A 38 21.79 -73.72 -4.26
C ASN A 38 21.31 -74.64 -5.41
N PHE A 39 20.88 -74.06 -6.53
CA PHE A 39 20.44 -74.83 -7.69
C PHE A 39 21.57 -75.71 -8.23
N ASP A 40 21.31 -77.02 -8.29
CA ASP A 40 22.16 -78.00 -8.96
C ASP A 40 21.46 -78.57 -10.20
N SER A 41 22.07 -78.38 -11.36
CA SER A 41 21.51 -78.81 -12.64
C SER A 41 21.50 -80.33 -12.77
N GLU A 42 22.49 -81.03 -12.22
CA GLU A 42 22.60 -82.48 -12.38
C GLU A 42 21.52 -83.21 -11.57
N SER A 43 21.34 -82.82 -10.31
CA SER A 43 20.23 -83.32 -9.46
C SER A 43 18.85 -83.03 -10.07
N TYR A 44 18.64 -81.81 -10.57
CA TYR A 44 17.37 -81.42 -11.19
C TYR A 44 17.03 -82.23 -12.45
N LEU A 45 18.02 -82.49 -13.31
CA LEU A 45 17.83 -83.32 -14.51
C LEU A 45 17.62 -84.79 -14.17
N PHE A 46 18.30 -85.30 -13.14
CA PHE A 46 18.18 -86.70 -12.70
C PHE A 46 16.75 -87.01 -12.22
N ASP A 47 16.18 -86.12 -11.41
CA ASP A 47 14.81 -86.24 -10.90
C ASP A 47 13.78 -86.22 -12.03
N LEU A 48 13.96 -85.35 -13.03
CA LEU A 48 13.02 -85.19 -14.15
C LEU A 48 13.13 -86.29 -15.21
N ARG A 49 14.33 -86.81 -15.47
CA ARG A 49 14.56 -87.87 -16.48
C ARG A 49 13.87 -89.18 -16.14
N THR A 50 13.51 -89.39 -14.87
CA THR A 50 12.75 -90.56 -14.40
C THR A 50 11.31 -90.57 -14.93
N PHE A 51 10.74 -89.39 -15.25
CA PHE A 51 9.33 -89.24 -15.61
C PHE A 51 9.08 -88.51 -16.94
N VAL A 52 10.11 -87.90 -17.54
CA VAL A 52 10.00 -87.06 -18.75
C VAL A 52 11.04 -87.46 -19.81
N PRO A 53 10.65 -87.64 -21.10
CA PRO A 53 11.60 -87.85 -22.19
C PRO A 53 12.63 -86.72 -22.32
N PHE A 54 13.86 -87.08 -22.68
CA PHE A 54 14.95 -86.10 -22.75
C PHE A 54 14.71 -85.02 -23.82
N ASP A 55 14.12 -85.38 -24.96
CA ASP A 55 13.84 -84.43 -26.05
C ASP A 55 12.81 -83.39 -25.67
N THR A 56 11.78 -83.77 -24.90
CA THR A 56 10.76 -82.83 -24.40
C THR A 56 11.35 -81.89 -23.35
N LEU A 57 12.20 -82.39 -22.46
CA LEU A 57 12.91 -81.57 -21.48
C LEU A 57 13.84 -80.55 -22.16
N ARG A 58 14.59 -81.00 -23.17
CA ARG A 58 15.46 -80.12 -23.96
C ARG A 58 14.66 -79.04 -24.69
N SER A 59 13.55 -79.40 -25.32
CA SER A 59 12.68 -78.46 -26.03
C SER A 59 12.12 -77.38 -25.09
N GLU A 60 11.63 -77.78 -23.91
CA GLU A 60 11.11 -76.83 -22.91
C GLU A 60 12.20 -75.90 -22.36
N LEU A 61 13.40 -76.42 -22.08
CA LEU A 61 14.53 -75.58 -21.64
C LEU A 61 14.95 -74.57 -22.71
N GLN A 62 14.96 -74.97 -23.99
CA GLN A 62 15.26 -74.06 -25.10
C GLN A 62 14.16 -73.02 -25.31
N SER A 63 12.89 -73.42 -25.16
CA SER A 63 11.74 -72.53 -25.19
C SER A 63 11.84 -71.47 -24.08
N HIS A 64 12.09 -71.90 -22.85
CA HIS A 64 12.24 -71.03 -21.69
C HIS A 64 13.43 -70.06 -21.84
N LEU A 65 14.59 -70.54 -22.29
CA LEU A 65 15.75 -69.68 -22.56
C LEU A 65 15.45 -68.64 -23.65
N SER A 66 14.74 -69.04 -24.70
CA SER A 66 14.34 -68.14 -25.77
C SER A 66 13.35 -67.10 -25.26
N SER A 67 12.36 -67.49 -24.48
CA SER A 67 11.40 -66.59 -23.83
C SER A 67 12.12 -65.55 -22.96
N LEU A 68 13.02 -66.00 -22.08
CA LEU A 68 13.77 -65.11 -21.19
C LEU A 68 14.67 -64.13 -21.97
N LYS A 69 15.25 -64.56 -23.09
CA LYS A 69 16.02 -63.68 -23.96
C LYS A 69 15.14 -62.60 -24.60
N HIS A 70 13.94 -62.95 -25.05
CA HIS A 70 13.01 -61.97 -25.60
C HIS A 70 12.55 -60.99 -24.51
N GLU A 71 12.19 -61.49 -23.32
CA GLU A 71 11.79 -60.66 -22.18
C GLU A 71 12.91 -59.69 -21.77
N LEU A 72 14.16 -60.13 -21.75
CA LEU A 72 15.31 -59.26 -21.47
C LEU A 72 15.44 -58.14 -22.51
N ILE A 73 15.30 -58.48 -23.80
CA ILE A 73 15.37 -57.51 -24.89
C ILE A 73 14.21 -56.52 -24.77
N ASP A 74 13.00 -56.99 -24.48
CA ASP A 74 11.82 -56.14 -24.29
C ASP A 74 11.97 -55.21 -23.08
N LEU A 75 12.52 -55.72 -21.98
CA LEU A 75 12.82 -54.92 -20.79
C LEU A 75 13.83 -53.81 -21.10
N ILE A 76 14.94 -54.16 -21.78
CA ILE A 76 15.96 -53.20 -22.18
C ILE A 76 15.38 -52.15 -23.14
N ASN A 77 14.59 -52.57 -24.11
CA ASN A 77 13.97 -51.67 -25.08
C ASN A 77 12.97 -50.72 -24.41
N ARG A 78 12.19 -51.23 -23.45
CA ARG A 78 11.26 -50.42 -22.65
C ARG A 78 12.02 -49.38 -21.84
N ASP A 79 13.03 -49.79 -21.09
CA ASP A 79 13.80 -48.90 -20.22
C ASP A 79 14.60 -47.88 -21.06
N TYR A 80 15.09 -48.27 -22.23
CA TYR A 80 15.73 -47.35 -23.19
C TYR A 80 14.74 -46.32 -23.73
N THR A 81 13.52 -46.75 -24.08
CA THR A 81 12.45 -45.85 -24.53
C THR A 81 12.11 -44.83 -23.46
N ASP A 82 11.98 -45.27 -22.21
CA ASP A 82 11.72 -44.40 -21.07
C ASP A 82 12.85 -43.41 -20.83
N PHE A 83 14.10 -43.85 -20.92
CA PHE A 83 15.28 -42.98 -20.79
C PHE A 83 15.33 -41.91 -21.89
N VAL A 84 15.12 -42.28 -23.15
CA VAL A 84 15.10 -41.34 -24.28
C VAL A 84 13.94 -40.34 -24.15
N ASN A 85 12.77 -40.80 -23.74
CA ASN A 85 11.61 -39.94 -23.49
C ASN A 85 11.88 -38.94 -22.36
N LEU A 86 12.49 -39.39 -21.25
CA LEU A 86 12.86 -38.52 -20.15
C LEU A 86 13.92 -37.50 -20.58
N SER A 87 14.94 -37.92 -21.34
CA SER A 87 15.97 -37.01 -21.87
C SER A 87 15.37 -35.93 -22.77
N THR A 88 14.43 -36.30 -23.65
CA THR A 88 13.75 -35.33 -24.52
C THR A 88 12.93 -34.33 -23.71
N LYS A 89 12.14 -34.82 -22.73
CA LYS A 89 11.34 -33.96 -21.84
C LYS A 89 12.19 -33.00 -21.02
N LEU A 90 13.36 -33.43 -20.53
CA LEU A 90 14.26 -32.58 -19.78
C LEU A 90 14.81 -31.42 -20.64
N VAL A 91 15.23 -31.72 -21.88
CA VAL A 91 15.67 -30.69 -22.83
C VAL A 91 14.56 -29.68 -23.12
N ASP A 92 13.30 -30.13 -23.26
CA ASP A 92 12.15 -29.25 -23.44
C ASP A 92 11.92 -28.32 -22.23
N VAL A 93 12.12 -28.84 -21.02
CA VAL A 93 12.03 -28.05 -19.77
C VAL A 93 13.13 -27.00 -19.69
N ASP A 94 14.38 -27.35 -20.01
CA ASP A 94 15.48 -26.37 -20.09
C ASP A 94 15.17 -25.28 -21.12
N GLY A 95 14.63 -25.66 -22.29
CA GLY A 95 14.14 -24.72 -23.28
C GLY A 95 13.02 -23.80 -22.74
N ALA A 96 12.09 -24.35 -21.97
CA ALA A 96 11.02 -23.56 -21.34
C ALA A 96 11.57 -22.57 -20.31
N ILE A 97 12.54 -22.98 -19.48
CA ILE A 97 13.21 -22.11 -18.51
C ILE A 97 13.89 -20.94 -19.22
N VAL A 98 14.63 -21.22 -20.30
CA VAL A 98 15.30 -20.17 -21.11
C VAL A 98 14.28 -19.20 -21.70
N ARG A 99 13.17 -19.69 -22.26
CA ARG A 99 12.10 -18.84 -22.82
C ARG A 99 11.41 -17.99 -21.75
N MET A 100 11.29 -18.48 -20.52
CA MET A 100 10.59 -17.79 -19.43
C MET A 100 11.47 -16.75 -18.72
N ARG A 101 12.79 -16.87 -18.80
CA ARG A 101 13.74 -15.97 -18.15
C ARG A 101 13.60 -14.51 -18.61
N ALA A 102 13.52 -14.28 -19.91
CA ALA A 102 13.44 -12.92 -20.45
C ALA A 102 12.13 -12.20 -20.07
N PRO A 103 10.92 -12.80 -20.25
CA PRO A 103 9.67 -12.19 -19.80
C PRO A 103 9.64 -11.86 -18.30
N LEU A 104 10.21 -12.71 -17.45
CA LEU A 104 10.25 -12.46 -16.00
C LEU A 104 11.14 -11.26 -15.64
N ILE A 105 12.27 -11.10 -16.32
CA ILE A 105 13.14 -9.93 -16.15
C ILE A 105 12.42 -8.67 -16.62
N GLU A 106 11.77 -8.72 -17.79
CA GLU A 106 11.01 -7.59 -18.33
C GLU A 106 9.88 -7.15 -17.39
N ILE A 107 9.12 -8.09 -16.83
CA ILE A 107 8.07 -7.80 -15.84
C ILE A 107 8.68 -7.15 -14.60
N ARG A 108 9.80 -7.67 -14.09
CA ARG A 108 10.50 -7.10 -12.93
C ARG A 108 10.93 -5.66 -13.20
N GLU A 109 11.50 -5.38 -14.37
CA GLU A 109 11.91 -4.03 -14.78
C GLU A 109 10.69 -3.09 -14.88
N LYS A 110 9.60 -3.53 -15.49
CA LYS A 110 8.34 -2.78 -15.57
C LYS A 110 7.79 -2.43 -14.18
N ILE A 111 7.81 -3.38 -13.24
CA ILE A 111 7.39 -3.15 -11.85
C ILE A 111 8.29 -2.11 -11.17
N LEU A 112 9.60 -2.18 -11.38
CA LEU A 112 10.54 -1.20 -10.80
C LEU A 112 10.28 0.21 -11.33
N VAL A 113 10.07 0.37 -12.64
CA VAL A 113 9.73 1.66 -13.25
C VAL A 113 8.41 2.18 -12.72
N PHE A 114 7.38 1.33 -12.65
CA PHE A 114 6.07 1.72 -12.12
C PHE A 114 6.15 2.17 -10.66
N ARG A 115 6.88 1.41 -9.82
CA ARG A 115 7.10 1.78 -8.42
C ARG A 115 7.80 3.13 -8.30
N GLY A 116 8.84 3.37 -9.09
CA GLY A 116 9.51 4.67 -9.13
C GLY A 116 8.58 5.81 -9.55
N GLY A 117 7.69 5.56 -10.52
CA GLY A 117 6.67 6.53 -10.92
C GLY A 117 5.65 6.85 -9.82
N VAL A 118 5.21 5.84 -9.07
CA VAL A 118 4.31 6.02 -7.91
C VAL A 118 5.00 6.78 -6.79
N GLU A 119 6.23 6.42 -6.44
CA GLU A 119 7.03 7.13 -5.44
C GLU A 119 7.25 8.60 -5.82
N GLY A 120 7.60 8.86 -7.08
CA GLY A 120 7.74 10.23 -7.60
C GLY A 120 6.44 11.03 -7.53
N SER A 121 5.30 10.41 -7.87
CA SER A 121 3.98 11.04 -7.77
C SER A 121 3.58 11.35 -6.33
N LEU A 122 3.89 10.43 -5.40
CA LEU A 122 3.66 10.62 -3.97
C LEU A 122 4.49 11.80 -3.44
N LEU A 123 5.77 11.88 -3.81
CA LEU A 123 6.63 13.01 -3.43
C LEU A 123 6.11 14.33 -4.00
N ALA A 124 5.72 14.36 -5.26
CA ALA A 124 5.14 15.56 -5.90
C ALA A 124 3.84 16.01 -5.21
N LEU A 125 2.97 15.06 -4.84
CA LEU A 125 1.74 15.34 -4.09
C LEU A 125 2.07 15.93 -2.71
N GLN A 126 2.99 15.30 -1.97
CA GLN A 126 3.39 15.79 -0.65
C GLN A 126 4.01 17.19 -0.72
N SER A 127 4.88 17.45 -1.70
CA SER A 127 5.45 18.78 -1.91
C SER A 127 4.38 19.80 -2.28
N GLY A 128 3.42 19.43 -3.13
CA GLY A 128 2.31 20.29 -3.54
C GLY A 128 1.37 20.61 -2.38
N LEU A 129 1.04 19.64 -1.53
CA LEU A 129 0.24 19.85 -0.32
C LEU A 129 0.96 20.76 0.68
N ARG A 130 2.26 20.57 0.87
CA ARG A 130 3.08 21.44 1.72
C ARG A 130 3.08 22.88 1.20
N GLN A 131 3.34 23.07 -0.10
CA GLN A 131 3.32 24.38 -0.73
C GLN A 131 1.95 25.05 -0.62
N ARG A 132 0.86 24.28 -0.79
CA ARG A 132 -0.50 24.79 -0.62
C ARG A 132 -0.77 25.24 0.81
N ALA A 133 -0.31 24.48 1.81
CA ALA A 133 -0.46 24.84 3.22
C ALA A 133 0.34 26.10 3.59
N GLU A 134 1.57 26.23 3.06
CA GLU A 134 2.39 27.44 3.22
C GLU A 134 1.72 28.66 2.56
N ALA A 135 1.20 28.50 1.34
CA ALA A 135 0.49 29.56 0.63
C ALA A 135 -0.81 29.98 1.34
N SER A 136 -1.59 29.04 1.87
CA SER A 136 -2.80 29.37 2.64
C SER A 136 -2.45 30.09 3.95
N ALA A 137 -1.41 29.66 4.65
CA ALA A 137 -0.95 30.33 5.86
C ALA A 137 -0.49 31.78 5.57
N ALA A 138 0.25 31.99 4.48
CA ALA A 138 0.67 33.30 4.03
C ALA A 138 -0.51 34.20 3.66
N LYS A 139 -1.50 33.66 2.93
CA LYS A 139 -2.73 34.38 2.57
C LYS A 139 -3.50 34.85 3.80
N GLU A 140 -3.77 33.96 4.75
CA GLU A 140 -4.46 34.30 5.99
C GLU A 140 -3.68 35.32 6.85
N ALA A 141 -2.34 35.32 6.78
CA ALA A 141 -1.52 36.32 7.47
C ALA A 141 -1.64 37.71 6.81
N LEU A 142 -1.65 37.76 5.48
CA LEU A 142 -1.85 38.99 4.71
C LEU A 142 -3.26 39.58 4.93
N GLU A 143 -4.30 38.75 4.97
CA GLU A 143 -5.67 39.18 5.28
C GLU A 143 -5.74 39.84 6.67
N LEU A 144 -5.13 39.22 7.68
CA LEU A 144 -5.06 39.80 9.03
C LEU A 144 -4.28 41.12 9.06
N LEU A 145 -3.18 41.21 8.30
CA LEU A 145 -2.40 42.45 8.18
C LEU A 145 -3.20 43.56 7.51
N LEU A 146 -3.96 43.23 6.46
CA LEU A 146 -4.81 44.20 5.77
C LEU A 146 -5.94 44.71 6.69
N ASP A 147 -6.61 43.80 7.40
CA ASP A 147 -7.66 44.14 8.36
C ASP A 147 -7.13 45.07 9.47
N THR A 148 -5.96 44.75 10.04
CA THR A 148 -5.31 45.61 11.05
C THR A 148 -4.93 46.97 10.48
N PHE A 149 -4.38 47.03 9.27
CA PHE A 149 -4.05 48.30 8.59
C PHE A 149 -5.30 49.17 8.37
N HIS A 150 -6.41 48.58 7.96
CA HIS A 150 -7.67 49.30 7.78
C HIS A 150 -8.20 49.87 9.09
N VAL A 151 -8.17 49.10 10.18
CA VAL A 151 -8.58 49.59 11.50
C VAL A 151 -7.66 50.71 11.99
N VAL A 152 -6.34 50.56 11.86
CA VAL A 152 -5.37 51.61 12.24
C VAL A 152 -5.60 52.89 11.43
N SER A 153 -5.77 52.78 10.11
CA SER A 153 -6.06 53.93 9.24
C SER A 153 -7.37 54.63 9.63
N LYS A 154 -8.39 53.85 10.03
CA LYS A 154 -9.66 54.39 10.49
C LYS A 154 -9.50 55.12 11.83
N VAL A 155 -8.78 54.52 12.79
CA VAL A 155 -8.45 55.16 14.07
C VAL A 155 -7.69 56.47 13.86
N GLU A 156 -6.69 56.48 12.98
CA GLU A 156 -5.91 57.69 12.67
C GLU A 156 -6.80 58.81 12.10
N LYS A 157 -7.71 58.49 11.17
CA LYS A 157 -8.68 59.46 10.64
C LYS A 157 -9.60 59.98 11.73
N LEU A 158 -10.17 59.10 12.56
CA LEU A 158 -11.05 59.50 13.66
C LEU A 158 -10.31 60.37 14.70
N ILE A 159 -9.03 60.11 14.96
CA ILE A 159 -8.21 60.94 15.85
C ILE A 159 -7.97 62.32 15.24
N LYS A 160 -7.71 62.42 13.93
CA LYS A 160 -7.53 63.71 13.23
C LYS A 160 -8.81 64.56 13.24
N GLU A 161 -9.98 63.93 13.31
CA GLU A 161 -11.27 64.64 13.40
C GLU A 161 -11.63 65.08 14.82
N LEU A 162 -10.86 64.70 15.86
CA LEU A 162 -11.08 65.21 17.21
C LEU A 162 -10.84 66.73 17.21
N PRO A 163 -11.83 67.55 17.64
CA PRO A 163 -11.61 68.98 17.78
C PRO A 163 -10.49 69.22 18.81
N SER A 164 -9.45 69.94 18.44
CA SER A 164 -8.46 70.43 19.40
C SER A 164 -9.19 71.31 20.43
N VAL A 165 -9.10 70.93 21.70
CA VAL A 165 -9.68 71.67 22.83
C VAL A 165 -9.27 73.15 22.75
N PRO A 166 -10.22 74.11 22.70
CA PRO A 166 -9.88 75.52 22.93
C PRO A 166 -9.32 75.66 24.34
N ASN A 167 -8.11 76.20 24.45
CA ASN A 167 -7.27 76.22 25.65
C ASN A 167 -7.76 77.19 26.75
N ASP A 168 -9.07 77.40 26.91
CA ASP A 168 -9.64 78.58 27.58
C ASP A 168 -10.43 78.26 28.86
N TRP A 169 -10.05 77.20 29.59
CA TRP A 169 -10.61 76.88 30.92
C TRP A 169 -9.65 77.21 32.08
N SER A 170 -8.75 78.18 31.89
CA SER A 170 -7.87 78.67 32.94
C SER A 170 -8.38 79.99 33.54
N ASN A 171 -9.23 79.86 34.56
CA ASN A 171 -9.33 80.69 35.78
C ASN A 171 -10.65 80.30 36.47
N GLY A 172 -10.69 79.76 37.68
CA GLY A 172 -9.97 80.27 38.84
C GLY A 172 -10.65 81.54 39.33
N ASP A 173 -11.77 81.41 40.06
CA ASP A 173 -11.89 82.11 41.35
C ASP A 173 -13.14 81.70 42.15
N THR A 174 -12.84 81.23 43.35
CA THR A 174 -13.68 81.19 44.54
C THR A 174 -14.32 82.54 44.82
N ASN A 175 -15.63 82.58 45.11
CA ASN A 175 -16.18 83.35 46.23
C ASN A 175 -17.62 82.91 46.55
N PHE A 176 -17.75 82.30 47.72
CA PHE A 176 -19.00 82.23 48.48
C PHE A 176 -19.36 83.65 48.94
N THR A 177 -20.50 84.18 48.50
CA THR A 177 -21.29 85.09 49.36
C THR A 177 -22.75 85.13 48.94
N GLU A 178 -23.57 84.90 49.94
CA GLU A 178 -25.02 84.90 50.04
C GLU A 178 -25.63 86.30 49.81
N LYS A 179 -26.63 86.42 48.92
CA LYS A 179 -27.86 87.23 49.11
C LYS A 179 -28.77 87.18 47.89
N GLY A 180 -30.05 86.92 48.13
CA GLY A 180 -31.08 86.83 47.10
C GLY A 180 -31.53 88.18 46.56
N HIS A 181 -32.09 88.16 45.33
CA HIS A 181 -33.37 88.78 45.01
C HIS A 181 -33.81 88.30 43.61
N LEU A 182 -35.11 88.09 43.45
CA LEU A 182 -35.76 87.86 42.16
C LEU A 182 -35.56 89.09 41.27
N SER A 183 -35.04 88.89 40.06
CA SER A 183 -35.34 89.76 38.92
C SER A 183 -35.15 89.01 37.60
N ASN A 184 -36.20 89.15 36.80
CA ASN A 184 -36.39 88.65 35.45
C ASN A 184 -35.48 89.42 34.49
N GLY A 185 -34.71 88.72 33.66
CA GLY A 185 -34.02 89.33 32.53
C GLY A 185 -32.66 88.70 32.21
N ILE A 186 -32.61 88.04 31.06
CA ILE A 186 -31.43 87.83 30.21
C ILE A 186 -30.43 86.77 30.70
N SER A 187 -30.48 85.58 30.09
CA SER A 187 -29.33 84.92 29.46
C SER A 187 -29.72 83.49 29.10
N LEU A 188 -30.21 83.30 27.87
CA LEU A 188 -30.53 81.97 27.34
C LEU A 188 -30.13 81.95 25.86
N GLN A 189 -28.85 82.21 25.62
CA GLN A 189 -28.21 82.05 24.30
C GLN A 189 -26.70 81.82 24.47
N HIS A 190 -26.27 80.87 25.31
CA HIS A 190 -24.88 80.37 25.24
C HIS A 190 -24.60 79.05 25.97
N THR A 191 -25.41 78.00 25.77
CA THR A 191 -25.09 76.67 26.35
C THR A 191 -25.35 75.49 25.41
N GLU A 192 -26.16 75.65 24.36
CA GLU A 192 -26.53 74.55 23.45
C GLU A 192 -25.38 74.14 22.50
N ASN A 193 -24.50 75.09 22.11
CA ASN A 193 -23.34 74.77 21.27
C ASN A 193 -22.24 74.02 22.04
N GLY A 194 -22.10 74.29 23.35
CA GLY A 194 -21.13 73.64 24.22
C GLY A 194 -21.51 72.19 24.59
N THR A 195 -22.81 71.89 24.67
CA THR A 195 -23.27 70.50 24.86
C THR A 195 -23.16 69.70 23.58
N ASN A 196 -23.50 70.28 22.42
CA ASN A 196 -23.38 69.62 21.12
C ASN A 196 -21.92 69.27 20.75
N ILE A 197 -20.96 70.17 21.00
CA ILE A 197 -19.53 69.89 20.76
C ILE A 197 -19.01 68.78 21.69
N ARG A 198 -19.49 68.73 22.94
CA ARG A 198 -19.09 67.71 23.92
C ARG A 198 -19.73 66.35 23.63
N GLU A 199 -20.98 66.34 23.16
CA GLU A 199 -21.68 65.13 22.72
C GLU A 199 -21.03 64.55 21.44
N THR A 200 -20.70 65.39 20.46
CA THR A 200 -20.00 64.96 19.23
C THR A 200 -18.59 64.45 19.52
N GLN A 201 -17.84 65.09 20.42
CA GLN A 201 -16.56 64.58 20.93
C GLN A 201 -16.72 63.22 21.65
N SER A 202 -17.78 63.08 22.45
CA SER A 202 -18.07 61.84 23.18
C SER A 202 -18.39 60.69 22.21
N MET A 203 -19.18 60.95 21.17
CA MET A 203 -19.48 59.98 20.11
C MET A 203 -18.23 59.59 19.30
N LEU A 204 -17.33 60.53 19.03
CA LEU A 204 -16.08 60.26 18.31
C LEU A 204 -15.12 59.40 19.15
N LEU A 205 -15.00 59.70 20.45
CA LEU A 205 -14.23 58.88 21.40
C LEU A 205 -14.79 57.47 21.54
N GLU A 206 -16.12 57.31 21.57
CA GLU A 206 -16.76 55.99 21.60
C GLU A 206 -16.46 55.18 20.32
N ARG A 207 -16.52 55.82 19.15
CA ARG A 207 -16.13 55.20 17.87
C ARG A 207 -14.65 54.81 17.85
N ILE A 208 -13.75 55.66 18.36
CA ILE A 208 -12.32 55.34 18.49
C ILE A 208 -12.13 54.16 19.44
N ALA A 209 -12.78 54.15 20.61
CA ALA A 209 -12.69 53.07 21.57
C ALA A 209 -13.17 51.73 20.98
N SER A 210 -14.26 51.75 20.20
CA SER A 210 -14.77 50.61 19.44
C SER A 210 -13.74 50.05 18.44
N GLU A 211 -13.14 50.90 17.60
CA GLU A 211 -12.12 50.47 16.65
C GLU A 211 -10.83 50.00 17.34
N MET A 212 -10.45 50.63 18.45
CA MET A 212 -9.31 50.19 19.28
C MET A 212 -9.56 48.81 19.91
N ASN A 213 -10.79 48.50 20.30
CA ASN A 213 -11.14 47.16 20.76
C ASN A 213 -11.08 46.12 19.62
N ARG A 214 -11.49 46.50 18.41
CA ARG A 214 -11.33 45.65 17.22
C ARG A 214 -9.86 45.39 16.89
N LEU A 215 -8.99 46.39 17.02
CA LEU A 215 -7.55 46.22 16.87
C LEU A 215 -6.97 45.26 17.92
N LYS A 216 -7.38 45.41 19.19
CA LYS A 216 -6.99 44.48 20.27
C LYS A 216 -7.41 43.04 19.95
N PHE A 217 -8.59 42.83 19.38
CA PHE A 217 -9.05 41.51 18.95
C PHE A 217 -8.14 40.90 17.87
N TYR A 218 -7.79 41.65 16.83
CA TYR A 218 -6.91 41.16 15.77
C TYR A 218 -5.48 40.85 16.27
N ILE A 219 -4.95 41.65 17.20
CA ILE A 219 -3.64 41.39 17.83
C ILE A 219 -3.69 40.10 18.66
N ALA A 220 -4.73 39.90 19.46
CA ALA A 220 -4.91 38.67 20.23
C ALA A 220 -5.06 37.44 19.31
N HIS A 221 -5.80 37.61 18.20
CA HIS A 221 -5.95 36.57 17.18
C HIS A 221 -4.60 36.21 16.52
N ALA A 222 -3.75 37.19 16.22
CA ALA A 222 -2.40 36.97 15.70
C ALA A 222 -1.50 36.18 16.68
N GLN A 223 -1.54 36.53 17.98
CA GLN A 223 -0.76 35.88 19.04
C GLN A 223 -1.18 34.44 19.28
N TYR A 224 -2.48 34.16 19.21
CA TYR A 224 -2.99 32.79 19.28
C TYR A 224 -2.44 31.94 18.13
N ARG A 225 -2.40 32.47 16.90
CA ARG A 225 -1.89 31.77 15.72
C ARG A 225 -0.39 31.47 15.80
N THR A 226 0.44 32.44 16.21
CA THR A 226 1.88 32.20 16.39
C THR A 226 2.15 31.15 17.46
N CYS A 227 1.42 31.18 18.58
CA CYS A 227 1.51 30.15 19.61
C CYS A 227 1.08 28.75 19.11
N LEU A 228 0.01 28.67 18.31
CA LEU A 228 -0.44 27.41 17.72
C LEU A 228 0.59 26.83 16.74
N SER A 229 1.17 27.68 15.89
CA SER A 229 2.23 27.33 14.94
C SER A 229 3.50 26.82 15.64
N LEU A 230 3.94 27.49 16.72
CA LEU A 230 5.06 27.03 17.54
C LEU A 230 4.80 25.68 18.21
N ARG A 231 3.55 25.42 18.62
CA ARG A 231 3.15 24.14 19.25
C ARG A 231 3.06 23.00 18.23
N THR A 232 2.59 23.25 17.01
CA THR A 232 2.56 22.23 15.95
C THR A 232 3.96 21.91 15.43
N TRP A 233 4.82 22.92 15.27
CA TRP A 233 6.22 22.74 14.90
C TRP A 233 7.01 21.92 15.93
N ARG A 234 6.83 22.23 17.23
CA ARG A 234 7.45 21.48 18.34
C ARG A 234 6.95 20.02 18.43
N ARG A 235 5.71 19.74 18.00
CA ARG A 235 5.18 18.36 17.90
C ARG A 235 5.73 17.61 16.69
N GLY A 236 5.84 18.25 15.53
CA GLY A 236 6.45 17.66 14.34
C GLY A 236 7.91 17.23 14.57
N TYR A 237 8.69 18.05 15.26
CA TYR A 237 10.08 17.73 15.63
C TYR A 237 10.22 16.52 16.56
N LYS A 238 9.26 16.31 17.48
CA LYS A 238 9.28 15.13 18.37
C LYS A 238 8.96 13.83 17.65
N VAL A 239 8.20 13.86 16.56
CA VAL A 239 7.89 12.66 15.76
C VAL A 239 9.07 12.26 14.87
N LEU A 240 9.86 13.24 14.40
CA LEU A 240 11.08 13.00 13.63
C LEU A 240 12.28 12.54 14.47
N ALA A 241 12.29 12.79 15.79
CA ALA A 241 13.37 12.36 16.69
C ALA A 241 13.23 10.90 17.19
N PHE A 242 12.17 10.20 16.79
CA PHE A 242 11.88 8.81 17.19
C PHE A 242 11.91 7.82 16.00
N TYR A 243 12.43 8.23 14.84
CA TYR A 243 12.76 7.37 13.71
C TYR A 243 14.24 7.45 13.39
#